data_AF-A0A1E7DUA3-F1
#
_entry.id   AF-A0A1E7DUA3-F1
#
_cell.length_a   1.000
_cell.length_b   1.000
_cell.length_c   1.000
_cell.angle_alpha   90.00
_cell.angle_beta   90.00
_cell.angle_gamma   90.00
#
_symmetry.space_group_name_H-M   'P 1'
#
loop_
_entity.id
_entity.type
_entity.pdbx_description
1 polymer ?
#
loop_
_entity_poly.entity_id
_entity_poly.type
_entity_poly.pdbx_seq_one_letter_code
_entity_poly.pdbx_strand_id
1 'polypeptide(L)'
;MGNVYRFEKETISQAIQRARVEEAESWLLLSSHPIAVISAWLLFTGQSHFTKIFKKHTGLTPKQYRQSIHISRLAFLYFHLKCRKNRIEMYFVFEKTLK
;
A
#
# COMPACT_ATOMS: atom_id res chain seq x y z
N MET A 1 -12.65 -26.19 -22.12
CA MET A 1 -11.85 -24.95 -22.24
C MET A 1 -11.39 -24.55 -20.85
N GLY A 2 -10.24 -25.08 -20.43
CA GLY A 2 -9.71 -24.86 -19.08
C GLY A 2 -8.95 -23.56 -19.01
N ASN A 3 -9.44 -22.61 -18.22
CA ASN A 3 -8.62 -21.48 -17.78
C ASN A 3 -7.69 -22.02 -16.69
N VAL A 4 -6.53 -22.51 -17.12
CA VAL A 4 -5.44 -22.90 -16.25
C VAL A 4 -4.98 -21.64 -15.53
N TYR A 5 -5.19 -21.60 -14.22
CA TYR A 5 -4.61 -20.60 -13.32
C TYR A 5 -3.12 -20.50 -13.63
N ARG A 6 -2.73 -19.42 -14.30
CA ARG A 6 -1.33 -19.09 -14.57
C ARG A 6 -0.73 -18.67 -13.24
N PHE A 7 -0.16 -19.63 -12.52
CA PHE A 7 0.77 -19.35 -11.42
C PHE A 7 1.94 -18.56 -12.03
N GLU A 8 1.87 -17.24 -11.95
CA GLU A 8 2.98 -16.37 -12.32
C GLU A 8 4.19 -16.80 -11.50
N LYS A 9 5.28 -17.18 -12.17
CA LYS A 9 6.59 -17.30 -11.55
C LYS A 9 7.08 -15.89 -11.21
N GLU A 10 6.42 -15.23 -10.25
CA GLU A 10 6.95 -14.00 -9.67
C GLU A 10 8.25 -14.36 -8.92
N THR A 11 9.31 -13.61 -9.18
CA THR A 11 10.52 -13.69 -8.38
C THR A 11 10.24 -13.17 -6.97
N ILE A 12 11.04 -13.61 -5.99
CA ILE A 12 10.95 -13.12 -4.61
C ILE A 12 11.04 -11.58 -4.57
N SER A 13 11.88 -10.98 -5.41
CA SER A 13 12.01 -9.52 -5.51
C SER A 13 10.71 -8.84 -5.94
N GLN A 14 10.00 -9.42 -6.93
CA GLN A 14 8.71 -8.89 -7.39
C GLN A 14 7.63 -9.02 -6.32
N ALA A 15 7.57 -10.16 -5.62
CA ALA A 15 6.64 -10.35 -4.52
C ALA A 15 6.88 -9.34 -3.38
N ILE A 16 8.15 -9.07 -3.04
CA ILE A 16 8.52 -8.05 -2.04
C ILE A 16 8.12 -6.65 -2.51
N GLN A 17 8.38 -6.31 -3.77
CA GLN A 17 7.99 -5.00 -4.32
C GLN A 17 6.47 -4.81 -4.30
N ARG A 18 5.71 -5.85 -4.67
CA ARG A 18 4.25 -5.85 -4.61
C ARG A 18 3.75 -5.63 -3.17
N ALA A 19 4.26 -6.38 -2.20
CA ALA A 19 3.88 -6.21 -0.79
C ALA A 19 4.20 -4.80 -0.25
N ARG A 20 5.34 -4.21 -0.66
CA ARG A 20 5.67 -2.82 -0.31
C ARG A 20 4.73 -1.81 -0.95
N VAL A 21 4.29 -2.03 -2.19
CA VAL A 21 3.31 -1.15 -2.85
C VAL A 21 1.94 -1.25 -2.17
N GLU A 22 1.46 -2.44 -1.85
CA GLU A 22 0.21 -2.66 -1.11
C GLU A 22 0.21 -1.91 0.23
N GLU A 23 1.35 -1.91 0.93
CA GLU A 23 1.52 -1.15 2.15
C GLU A 23 1.56 0.37 1.89
N ALA A 24 2.25 0.81 0.85
CA ALA A 24 2.31 2.22 0.45
C ALA A 24 0.92 2.78 0.13
N GLU A 25 0.04 2.01 -0.50
CA GLU A 25 -1.36 2.40 -0.73
C GLU A 25 -2.05 2.74 0.60
N SER A 26 -1.87 1.89 1.62
CA SER A 26 -2.43 2.11 2.95
C SER A 26 -1.92 3.43 3.56
N TRP A 27 -0.61 3.68 3.51
CA TRP A 27 -0.02 4.93 4.00
C TRP A 27 -0.49 6.18 3.23
N LEU A 28 -0.61 6.08 1.90
CA LEU A 28 -1.05 7.19 1.05
C LEU A 28 -2.52 7.55 1.29
N LEU A 29 -3.36 6.57 1.67
CA LEU A 29 -4.79 6.74 1.94
C LEU A 29 -5.10 7.17 3.36
N LEU A 30 -4.37 6.63 4.33
CA LEU A 30 -4.66 6.82 5.75
C LEU A 30 -3.97 8.04 6.35
N SER A 31 -2.90 8.53 5.71
CA SER A 31 -2.05 9.55 6.31
C SER A 31 -1.67 10.67 5.33
N SER A 32 -1.24 11.79 5.91
CA SER A 32 -0.72 12.96 5.18
C SER A 32 0.81 12.96 5.04
N HIS A 33 1.50 11.87 5.40
CA HIS A 33 2.97 11.81 5.38
C HIS A 33 3.53 12.14 4.00
N PRO A 34 4.67 12.85 3.89
CA PRO A 34 5.30 13.12 2.60
C PRO A 34 5.64 11.84 1.85
N ILE A 35 5.51 11.86 0.52
CA ILE A 35 5.79 10.69 -0.35
C ILE A 35 7.24 10.22 -0.18
N ALA A 36 8.19 11.14 0.02
CA ALA A 36 9.59 10.83 0.29
C ALA A 36 9.78 10.02 1.59
N VAL A 37 9.01 10.35 2.64
CA VAL A 37 9.06 9.66 3.94
C VAL A 37 8.52 8.24 3.82
N ILE A 38 7.36 8.08 3.16
CA ILE A 38 6.77 6.75 2.90
C ILE A 38 7.74 5.88 2.07
N SER A 39 8.39 6.46 1.06
CA SER A 39 9.41 5.78 0.26
C SER A 39 10.57 5.26 1.12
N ALA A 40 11.04 6.06 2.09
CA ALA A 40 12.13 5.67 2.97
C ALA A 40 11.72 4.54 3.93
N TRP A 41 10.54 4.63 4.54
CA TRP A 41 10.03 3.60 5.46
C TRP A 41 9.84 2.24 4.79
N LEU A 42 9.43 2.24 3.51
CA LEU A 42 9.22 1.02 2.74
C LEU A 42 10.48 0.55 2.02
N LEU A 43 11.65 1.06 2.43
CA LEU A 43 12.97 0.61 1.99
C LEU A 43 13.17 0.71 0.48
N PHE A 44 12.61 1.74 -0.16
CA PHE A 44 12.95 2.09 -1.53
C PHE A 44 14.24 2.93 -1.52
N THR A 45 15.11 2.66 -2.49
CA THR A 45 16.37 3.39 -2.71
C THR A 45 16.20 4.89 -2.96
N GLY A 46 14.97 5.34 -3.28
CA GLY A 46 14.62 6.75 -3.38
C GLY A 46 13.21 6.96 -3.91
N GLN A 47 12.72 8.19 -3.80
CA GLN A 47 11.35 8.56 -4.19
C GLN A 47 11.07 8.30 -5.68
N SER A 48 12.05 8.51 -6.56
CA SER A 48 11.91 8.23 -8.00
C SER A 48 11.73 6.75 -8.29
N HIS A 49 12.50 5.89 -7.61
CA HIS A 49 12.37 4.44 -7.71
C HIS A 49 11.01 3.99 -7.18
N PHE A 50 10.61 4.46 -6.00
CA PHE A 50 9.28 4.22 -5.44
C PHE A 50 8.16 4.62 -6.42
N THR A 51 8.22 5.84 -6.96
CA THR A 51 7.19 6.36 -7.88
C THR A 51 7.06 5.50 -9.13
N LYS A 52 8.18 5.05 -9.71
CA LYS A 52 8.18 4.18 -10.88
C LYS A 52 7.54 2.82 -10.60
N ILE A 53 7.92 2.19 -9.49
CA ILE A 53 7.38 0.87 -9.10
C ILE A 53 5.90 1.00 -8.72
N PHE A 54 5.54 1.98 -7.88
CA PHE A 54 4.17 2.23 -7.47
C PHE A 54 3.25 2.46 -8.67
N LYS A 55 3.67 3.28 -9.65
CA LYS A 55 2.90 3.51 -10.88
C LYS A 55 2.80 2.26 -11.74
N LYS A 56 3.85 1.44 -11.81
CA LYS A 56 3.81 0.17 -12.55
C LYS A 56 2.74 -0.78 -11.97
N HIS A 57 2.59 -0.81 -10.66
CA HIS A 57 1.64 -1.70 -9.97
C HIS A 57 0.20 -1.14 -9.94
N THR A 58 0.03 0.16 -9.70
CA THR A 58 -1.30 0.78 -9.48
C THR A 58 -1.84 1.54 -10.69
N GLY A 59 -1.01 1.79 -11.71
CA GLY A 59 -1.32 2.65 -12.84
C GLY A 59 -1.20 4.16 -12.54
N LEU A 60 -1.13 4.56 -11.27
CA LEU A 60 -1.12 5.96 -10.83
C LEU A 60 0.19 6.33 -10.14
N THR A 61 0.61 7.59 -10.24
CA THR A 61 1.69 8.07 -9.36
C THR A 61 1.20 8.14 -7.90
N PRO A 62 2.08 8.02 -6.89
CA PRO A 62 1.67 8.14 -5.48
C PRO A 62 0.90 9.43 -5.16
N LYS A 63 1.28 10.54 -5.82
CA LYS A 63 0.59 11.83 -5.70
C LYS A 63 -0.83 11.77 -6.28
N GLN A 64 -0.97 11.23 -7.49
CA GLN A 64 -2.28 11.05 -8.14
C GLN A 64 -3.18 10.11 -7.33
N TYR A 65 -2.62 8.99 -6.85
CA TYR A 65 -3.34 8.01 -6.03
C TYR A 65 -3.86 8.63 -4.71
N ARG A 66 -3.05 9.47 -4.05
CA ARG A 66 -3.48 10.23 -2.87
C ARG A 66 -4.58 11.23 -3.20
N GLN A 67 -4.51 11.89 -4.35
CA GLN A 67 -5.49 12.89 -4.77
C GLN A 67 -6.81 12.27 -5.25
N SER A 68 -6.78 11.06 -5.82
CA SER A 68 -7.96 10.40 -6.38
C SER A 68 -8.97 9.92 -5.33
N ILE A 69 -8.57 9.75 -4.05
CA ILE A 69 -9.41 9.12 -3.02
C ILE A 69 -10.04 10.14 -2.04
N HIS A 70 -10.27 11.37 -2.48
CA HIS A 70 -10.86 12.40 -1.60
C HIS A 70 -12.32 12.13 -1.19
N ILE A 71 -13.02 11.15 -1.78
CA ILE A 71 -14.45 10.87 -1.51
C ILE A 71 -14.75 9.39 -1.12
N SER A 72 -13.94 8.39 -1.50
CA SER A 72 -14.24 6.96 -1.23
C SER A 72 -13.57 6.38 0.03
N ARG A 73 -12.98 7.25 0.87
CA ARG A 73 -12.02 6.89 1.91
C ARG A 73 -12.55 5.92 2.98
N LEU A 74 -13.81 6.05 3.43
CA LEU A 74 -14.33 5.15 4.48
C LEU A 74 -14.77 3.77 3.95
N ALA A 75 -15.32 3.71 2.74
CA ALA A 75 -15.83 2.46 2.17
C ALA A 75 -14.71 1.47 1.80
N PHE A 76 -13.60 1.98 1.23
CA PHE A 76 -12.44 1.16 0.88
C PHE A 76 -11.61 0.73 2.10
N LEU A 77 -11.46 1.61 3.10
CA LEU A 77 -10.78 1.28 4.35
C LEU A 77 -11.52 0.21 5.14
N TYR A 78 -12.85 0.28 5.19
CA TYR A 78 -13.68 -0.77 5.80
C TYR A 78 -13.50 -2.12 5.09
N PHE A 79 -13.46 -2.15 3.76
CA PHE A 79 -13.28 -3.37 2.98
C PHE A 79 -11.87 -3.99 3.18
N HIS A 80 -10.82 -3.17 3.14
CA HIS A 80 -9.43 -3.64 3.19
C HIS A 80 -8.96 -4.05 4.60
N LEU A 81 -9.43 -3.37 5.65
CA LEU A 81 -9.16 -3.75 7.04
C LEU A 81 -9.81 -5.10 7.42
N LYS A 82 -10.97 -5.43 6.82
CA LYS A 82 -11.69 -6.68 7.08
C LYS A 82 -10.99 -7.91 6.49
N CYS A 83 -10.26 -7.76 5.38
CA CYS A 83 -9.53 -8.85 4.73
C CYS A 83 -8.11 -9.12 5.31
N ARG A 84 -7.59 -8.26 6.20
CA ARG A 84 -6.20 -8.30 6.71
C ARG A 84 -6.06 -8.78 8.17
N LYS A 85 -7.07 -9.45 8.74
CA LYS A 85 -7.02 -9.92 10.13
C LYS A 85 -6.15 -11.19 10.29
N ASN A 86 -4.85 -11.01 10.49
CA ASN A 86 -4.03 -11.64 11.54
C ASN A 86 -2.53 -11.28 11.42
N ARG A 87 -2.05 -10.33 12.24
CA ARG A 87 -0.80 -10.45 13.04
C ARG A 87 -0.56 -9.18 13.88
N ILE A 88 -1.07 -9.18 15.11
CA ILE A 88 -0.47 -8.60 16.34
C ILE A 88 -0.26 -7.06 16.44
N GLU A 89 -0.14 -6.26 15.38
CA GLU A 89 0.20 -4.81 15.48
C GLU A 89 -0.98 -3.85 15.79
N MET A 90 -2.18 -4.35 16.04
CA MET A 90 -3.33 -3.49 16.42
C MET A 90 -3.13 -2.81 17.79
N TYR A 91 -2.20 -3.32 18.62
CA TYR A 91 -2.00 -2.85 20.00
C TYR A 91 -1.43 -1.42 20.10
N PHE A 92 -0.69 -0.91 19.11
CA PHE A 92 -0.08 0.43 19.23
C PHE A 92 -1.01 1.57 18.79
N VAL A 93 -2.04 1.28 17.99
CA VAL A 93 -2.95 2.31 17.44
C VAL A 93 -4.07 2.68 18.44
N PHE A 94 -4.44 1.80 19.36
CA PHE A 94 -5.56 2.06 20.29
C PHE A 94 -5.15 2.87 21.54
N GLU A 95 -3.90 2.78 22.02
CA GLU A 95 -3.47 3.46 23.26
C GLU A 95 -3.26 4.99 23.12
N LYS A 96 -3.02 5.52 21.90
CA LYS A 96 -2.80 6.97 21.72
C LYS A 96 -4.06 7.79 21.48
N THR A 97 -5.22 7.14 21.38
CA THR A 97 -6.53 7.81 21.23
C THR A 97 -7.31 7.95 22.54
N LEU A 98 -6.75 7.53 23.68
CA LEU A 98 -7.25 7.88 25.02
C LEU A 98 -6.45 9.07 25.58
N LYS A 99 -6.78 10.27 25.09
CA LYS A 99 -6.80 11.51 25.86
C LYS A 99 -8.03 12.30 25.44
#